data_AF-A0A924NYJ4-F1
#
_entry.id   AF-A0A924NYJ4-F1
#
_cell.length_a   1.000
_cell.length_b   1.000
_cell.length_c   1.000
_cell.angle_alpha   90.00
_cell.angle_beta   90.00
_cell.angle_gamma   90.00
#
_symmetry.space_group_name_H-M   'P 1'
#
loop_
_entity.id
_entity.type
_entity.pdbx_description
1 polymer ?
#
loop_
_entity_poly.entity_id
_entity_poly.type
_entity_poly.pdbx_seq_one_letter_code
_entity_poly.pdbx_strand_id
1 'polypeptide(L)'
;LAANSPDLLARIACAGAGIAASSDLFAERGVEKGELVRVLPDWSLPEVTGWAVFPGRRLMPAKTRVFLDMMEESCCQEARKKLRIDVL
;
A
#
# COMPACT_ATOMS: atom_id res chain seq x y z
N LEU A 1 -20.02 -3.21 7.57
CA LEU A 1 -19.43 -1.84 7.61
C LEU A 1 -18.78 -1.57 6.26
N ALA A 2 -18.81 -0.32 5.79
CA ALA A 2 -18.12 0.10 4.58
C ALA A 2 -17.27 1.33 4.89
N ALA A 3 -16.05 1.39 4.34
CA ALA A 3 -15.17 2.55 4.45
C ALA A 3 -14.49 2.78 3.09
N ASN A 4 -14.16 4.03 2.81
CA ASN A 4 -13.49 4.46 1.58
C ASN A 4 -12.02 4.82 1.81
N SER A 5 -11.47 4.48 2.98
CA SER A 5 -10.07 4.70 3.31
C SER A 5 -9.39 3.40 3.76
N PRO A 6 -8.25 3.02 3.16
CA PRO A 6 -7.52 1.81 3.53
C PRO A 6 -7.07 1.78 5.00
N ASP A 7 -6.66 2.92 5.55
CA ASP A 7 -6.22 3.01 6.95
C ASP A 7 -7.36 2.69 7.92
N LEU A 8 -8.56 3.19 7.61
CA LEU A 8 -9.73 3.00 8.46
C LEU A 8 -10.19 1.54 8.44
N LEU A 9 -10.12 0.88 7.28
CA LEU A 9 -10.42 -0.55 7.16
C LEU A 9 -9.51 -1.39 8.06
N ALA A 10 -8.21 -1.14 8.04
CA ALA A 10 -7.26 -1.85 8.91
C ALA A 10 -7.55 -1.63 10.40
N ARG A 11 -7.83 -0.38 10.80
CA ARG A 11 -8.14 -0.04 12.20
C ARG A 11 -9.44 -0.68 12.69
N ILE A 12 -10.46 -0.74 11.85
CA ILE A 12 -11.72 -1.40 12.17
C ILE A 12 -11.53 -2.92 12.31
N ALA A 13 -10.67 -3.52 11.48
CA ALA A 13 -10.28 -4.93 11.63
C ALA A 13 -9.51 -5.19 12.93
N CYS A 14 -8.55 -4.33 13.31
CA CYS A 14 -7.85 -4.40 14.60
C CYS A 14 -8.83 -4.34 15.79
N ALA A 15 -9.93 -3.59 15.64
CA ALA A 15 -10.98 -3.49 16.65
C ALA A 15 -11.91 -4.72 16.71
N GLY A 16 -11.63 -5.78 15.93
CA GLY A 16 -12.40 -7.03 15.96
C GLY A 16 -13.70 -6.98 15.17
N ALA A 17 -13.91 -5.97 14.32
CA ALA A 17 -15.15 -5.83 13.55
C ALA A 17 -15.22 -6.76 12.31
N GLY A 18 -14.20 -7.59 12.07
CA GLY A 18 -14.18 -8.61 11.02
C GLY A 18 -12.87 -8.69 10.24
N ILE A 19 -12.95 -9.25 9.04
CA ILE A 19 -11.83 -9.42 8.10
C ILE A 19 -11.81 -8.24 7.11
N ALA A 20 -10.62 -7.71 6.82
CA ALA A 20 -10.43 -6.66 5.81
C ALA A 20 -9.30 -7.03 4.85
N ALA A 21 -9.47 -6.70 3.56
CA ALA A 21 -8.39 -6.73 2.59
C ALA A 21 -7.58 -5.43 2.73
N SER A 22 -6.29 -5.56 3.00
CA SER A 22 -5.39 -4.43 3.22
C SER A 22 -4.03 -4.72 2.62
N SER A 23 -3.33 -3.67 2.18
CA SER A 23 -1.90 -3.78 1.89
C SER A 23 -1.08 -3.85 3.18
N ASP A 24 0.12 -4.41 3.09
CA ASP A 24 1.06 -4.53 4.21
C ASP A 24 1.31 -3.20 4.92
N LEU A 25 1.41 -2.10 4.17
CA LEU A 25 1.63 -0.75 4.70
C LEU A 25 0.67 -0.37 5.84
N PHE A 26 -0.59 -0.80 5.79
CA PHE A 26 -1.58 -0.49 6.81
C PHE A 26 -1.77 -1.63 7.83
N ALA A 27 -1.43 -2.87 7.45
CA ALA A 27 -1.64 -4.05 8.28
C ALA A 27 -0.43 -4.39 9.17
N GLU A 28 0.79 -4.04 8.75
CA GLU A 28 2.07 -4.41 9.37
C GLU A 28 2.06 -4.14 10.88
N ARG A 29 1.69 -2.92 11.30
CA ARG A 29 1.61 -2.56 12.73
C ARG A 29 0.63 -3.40 13.53
N GLY A 30 -0.50 -3.79 12.94
CA GLY A 30 -1.49 -4.64 13.61
C GLY A 30 -1.00 -6.09 13.71
N VAL A 31 -0.31 -6.58 12.68
CA VAL A 31 0.28 -7.93 12.66
C VAL A 31 1.45 -8.04 13.65
N GLU A 32 2.35 -7.06 13.68
CA GLU A 32 3.48 -7.03 14.63
C GLU A 32 3.02 -7.05 16.09
N LYS A 33 1.86 -6.43 16.38
CA LYS A 33 1.26 -6.42 17.72
C LYS A 33 0.39 -7.65 18.02
N GLY A 34 0.17 -8.52 17.04
CA GLY A 34 -0.74 -9.66 17.16
C GLY A 34 -2.23 -9.29 17.19
N GLU A 35 -2.59 -8.05 16.84
CA GLU A 35 -3.97 -7.58 16.72
C GLU A 35 -4.62 -8.04 15.39
N LEU A 36 -3.79 -8.29 14.38
CA LEU A 36 -4.20 -8.82 13.06
C LEU A 36 -3.45 -10.10 12.74
N VAL A 37 -4.10 -10.98 11.99
CA VAL A 37 -3.51 -12.22 11.48
C VAL A 37 -3.89 -12.43 10.01
N ARG A 38 -2.98 -12.98 9.21
CA ARG A 38 -3.27 -13.36 7.81
C ARG A 38 -4.19 -14.58 7.80
N VAL A 39 -5.38 -14.42 7.21
CA VAL A 39 -6.42 -15.47 7.17
C VAL A 39 -6.42 -16.29 5.87
N LEU A 40 -5.86 -15.73 4.79
CA LEU A 40 -5.76 -16.39 3.47
C LEU A 40 -4.29 -16.31 3.00
N PRO A 41 -3.44 -17.27 3.37
CA PRO A 41 -2.02 -17.25 3.00
C PRO A 41 -1.80 -17.41 1.49
N ASP A 42 -2.58 -18.26 0.83
CA ASP A 42 -2.44 -18.57 -0.61
C ASP A 42 -3.08 -17.53 -1.54
N TRP A 43 -3.65 -16.46 -0.98
CA TRP A 43 -4.31 -15.40 -1.74
C TRP A 43 -3.63 -14.05 -1.50
N SER A 44 -3.54 -13.26 -2.57
CA SER A 44 -3.02 -11.90 -2.54
C SER A 44 -3.96 -10.95 -3.27
N LEU A 45 -3.93 -9.67 -2.86
CA LEU A 45 -4.61 -8.63 -3.63
C LEU A 45 -3.97 -8.52 -5.02
N PRO A 46 -4.76 -8.24 -6.07
CA PRO A 46 -4.20 -8.00 -7.39
C PRO A 46 -3.27 -6.79 -7.35
N GLU A 47 -2.20 -6.84 -8.14
CA GLU A 47 -1.30 -5.70 -8.29
C GLU A 47 -2.04 -4.52 -8.92
N VAL A 48 -1.77 -3.32 -8.40
CA VAL A 48 -2.38 -2.08 -8.88
C VAL A 48 -1.26 -1.11 -9.27
N THR A 49 -1.29 -0.63 -10.51
CA THR A 49 -0.33 0.38 -10.99
C THR A 49 -0.74 1.77 -10.49
N GLY A 50 0.17 2.44 -9.78
CA GLY A 50 0.02 3.84 -9.44
C GLY A 50 0.38 4.74 -10.64
N TRP A 51 -0.39 5.81 -10.85
CA TRP A 51 -0.16 6.77 -11.94
C TRP A 51 0.10 8.16 -11.38
N ALA A 52 1.15 8.82 -11.87
CA ALA A 52 1.35 10.24 -11.65
C ALA A 52 0.57 11.04 -12.70
N VAL A 53 -0.46 11.78 -12.27
CA VAL A 53 -1.35 12.55 -13.16
C VAL A 53 -1.14 14.05 -12.93
N PHE A 54 -0.91 14.80 -14.00
CA PHE A 54 -0.70 16.25 -13.95
C PHE A 54 -1.36 16.98 -15.13
N PRO A 55 -1.85 18.21 -14.93
CA PRO A 55 -2.51 18.99 -15.98
C PRO A 55 -1.48 19.68 -16.89
N GLY A 56 -1.23 19.14 -18.10
CA GLY A 56 -0.51 19.86 -19.17
C GLY A 56 0.33 18.99 -20.10
N ARG A 57 0.12 19.12 -21.42
CA ARG A 57 0.78 18.30 -22.46
C ARG A 57 2.13 18.83 -22.96
N ARG A 58 2.63 19.98 -22.47
CA ARG A 58 3.63 20.75 -23.24
C ARG A 58 4.96 21.07 -22.56
N LEU A 59 5.06 21.23 -21.25
CA LEU A 59 6.34 21.43 -20.56
C LEU A 59 6.20 20.99 -19.10
N MET A 60 6.73 19.81 -18.76
CA MET A 60 6.85 19.40 -17.36
C MET A 60 7.93 20.27 -16.70
N PRO A 61 7.61 21.05 -15.65
CA PRO A 61 8.60 21.83 -14.94
C PRO A 61 9.73 20.94 -14.42
N ALA A 62 10.98 21.43 -14.44
CA ALA A 62 12.14 20.67 -13.98
C ALA A 62 11.96 20.15 -12.54
N LYS A 63 11.33 20.94 -11.66
CA LYS A 63 11.02 20.55 -10.28
C LYS A 63 10.07 19.34 -10.21
N THR A 64 9.07 19.28 -11.10
CA THR A 64 8.15 18.14 -11.17
C THR A 64 8.86 16.89 -11.64
N ARG A 65 9.78 17.00 -12.62
CA ARG A 65 10.58 15.88 -13.08
C ARG A 65 11.43 15.29 -11.95
N VAL A 66 12.23 16.13 -11.28
CA VAL A 66 13.09 15.68 -10.17
C VAL A 66 12.27 15.06 -9.04
N PHE A 67 11.06 15.57 -8.78
CA PHE A 67 10.14 14.95 -7.82
C PHE A 67 9.65 13.57 -8.27
N LEU A 68 9.29 13.41 -9.54
CA LEU A 68 8.88 12.12 -10.10
C LEU A 68 10.04 11.11 -10.10
N ASP A 69 11.25 11.54 -10.45
CA ASP A 69 12.45 10.70 -10.41
C ASP A 69 12.69 10.18 -8.97
N MET A 70 12.59 11.08 -7.97
CA MET A 70 12.68 10.70 -6.55
C MET A 70 11.55 9.75 -6.13
N MET A 71 10.32 9.97 -6.59
CA MET A 71 9.19 9.09 -6.30
C MET A 71 9.37 7.71 -6.91
N GLU A 72 9.86 7.62 -8.14
CA GLU A 72 10.15 6.35 -8.81
C GLU A 72 11.21 5.56 -8.05
N GLU A 73 12.31 6.20 -7.66
CA GLU A 73 13.36 5.57 -6.84
C GLU A 73 12.81 5.06 -5.51
N SER A 74 12.02 5.89 -4.82
CA SER A 74 11.45 5.54 -3.50
C SER A 74 10.43 4.40 -3.60
N CYS A 75 9.56 4.43 -4.59
CA CYS A 75 8.52 3.42 -4.77
C CYS A 75 9.12 2.09 -5.23
N CYS A 76 10.13 2.10 -6.09
CA CYS A 76 10.90 0.91 -6.47
C CYS A 76 11.67 0.29 -5.29
N GLN A 77 12.16 1.08 -4.33
CA GLN A 77 12.77 0.54 -3.11
C GLN A 77 11.76 -0.17 -2.20
N GLU A 78 10.58 0.42 -2.02
CA GLU A 78 9.53 -0.15 -1.16
C GLU A 78 8.89 -1.40 -1.79
N ALA A 79 8.70 -1.43 -3.11
CA ALA A 79 8.27 -2.65 -3.83
C ALA A 79 9.29 -3.81 -3.67
N ARG A 80 10.58 -3.49 -3.58
CA ARG A 80 11.66 -4.49 -3.44
C ARG A 80 11.78 -5.07 -2.03
N LYS A 81 11.38 -4.32 -0.98
CA LYS A 81 11.24 -4.85 0.38
C LYS A 81 10.05 -5.80 0.50
N LYS A 82 8.99 -5.52 -0.26
CA LYS A 82 7.71 -6.24 -0.26
C LYS A 82 7.82 -7.70 -0.74
N LEU A 83 8.69 -7.97 -1.70
CA LEU A 83 8.99 -9.31 -2.24
C LEU A 83 9.60 -10.30 -1.22
N ARG A 84 9.92 -9.87 0.01
CA ARG A 84 10.60 -10.71 1.00
C ARG A 84 9.67 -11.28 2.09
N ILE A 85 8.42 -10.84 2.18
CA ILE A 85 7.47 -11.29 3.21
C ILE A 85 6.39 -12.23 2.64
N ASP A 86 6.15 -12.23 1.32
CA ASP A 86 5.20 -13.14 0.66
C ASP A 86 5.64 -14.62 0.60
N VAL A 87 6.70 -15.02 1.32
CA VAL A 87 7.21 -16.41 1.37
C VAL A 87 7.15 -17.00 2.79
N LEU A 88 6.39 -16.41 3.72
CA LEU A 88 6.16 -16.96 5.06
C LEU A 88 4.67 -17.22 5.35
#